data_AF-A0A5C7S4Z9-F1
#
_entry.id   AF-A0A5C7S4Z9-F1
#
_cell.length_a   1.000
_cell.length_b   1.000
_cell.length_c   1.000
_cell.angle_alpha   90.00
_cell.angle_beta   90.00
_cell.angle_gamma   90.00
#
_symmetry.space_group_name_H-M   'P 1'
#
loop_
_entity.id
_entity.type
_entity.pdbx_description
1 polymer ?
#
loop_
_entity_poly.entity_id
_entity_poly.type
_entity_poly.pdbx_seq_one_letter_code
_entity_poly.pdbx_strand_id
1 'polypeptide(L)'
;MEASTGLSRNIANTILEGFNRHFSIFQQITSGARERFEKADWHAVHASSRERITLYDQRIRETITKVRELYRIEGLDAELWKDTKLCYMRLLSYHKQPELAETFYNSVFCHQFDRVYYTNEFIFVRNAISTDYIESTDSERVSYQCYYPNEIGLIAAISQVIQQAGFTAPFENLERDMRSIRKAIVKRFRGKLARKTHLNFQLSVICSPFFRNKAAYIVGHYINGREDEGFALAVLNNEQGQLYIDTLLIGEKQLSIVFSYSQAYFMIEHQVPSAIVDFLQKILPERTRSELYSSIGLHKQGKSDFYRHFLHHMRHSSDKFVIAPGIRGMVMMVFTLPSYRYVFKIIKDKFAPQKEFTRKVVAEKYQLVKRHDRVGRMADMLEYSDVSIPQDRIHPDLLKELLDTCASSMAIIDGKVIFKHLYIERRMIPLNMYLETATEAQLERVIRDYGDAIKQLAAANIFPGDFLYKNFGVTQLGRVVFYDYDEISYMTECNFRKIP
;
A
#
# COMPACT_ATOMS: atom_id res chain seq x y z
N MET A 1 -30.30 -9.71 30.81
CA MET A 1 -29.03 -10.22 30.26
C MET A 1 -29.22 -10.88 28.89
N GLU A 2 -30.05 -11.93 28.74
CA GLU A 2 -30.21 -12.63 27.45
C GLU A 2 -30.61 -11.74 26.25
N ALA A 3 -31.54 -10.79 26.44
CA ALA A 3 -31.96 -9.87 25.38
C ALA A 3 -30.85 -8.89 24.94
N SER A 4 -30.01 -8.45 25.87
CA SER A 4 -28.85 -7.58 25.60
C SER A 4 -27.75 -8.35 24.86
N THR A 5 -27.49 -9.59 25.25
CA THR A 5 -26.56 -10.47 24.52
C THR A 5 -27.05 -10.79 23.10
N GLY A 6 -28.37 -10.94 22.90
CA GLY A 6 -28.98 -11.09 21.58
C GLY A 6 -28.76 -9.87 20.67
N LEU A 7 -28.94 -8.66 21.20
CA LEU A 7 -28.70 -7.42 20.46
C LEU A 7 -27.23 -7.28 20.04
N SER A 8 -26.28 -7.46 20.97
CA SER A 8 -24.84 -7.41 20.70
C SER A 8 -24.43 -8.38 19.59
N ARG A 9 -24.97 -9.61 19.63
CA ARG A 9 -24.71 -10.63 18.60
C ARG A 9 -25.27 -10.23 17.23
N ASN A 10 -26.47 -9.65 17.20
CA ASN A 10 -27.11 -9.21 15.97
C ASN A 10 -26.35 -8.04 15.30
N ILE A 11 -25.89 -7.07 16.10
CA ILE A 11 -25.02 -5.98 15.61
C ILE A 11 -23.72 -6.55 15.06
N ALA A 12 -23.05 -7.44 15.82
CA ALA A 12 -21.80 -8.07 15.38
C ALA A 12 -21.95 -8.83 14.05
N ASN A 13 -23.02 -9.63 13.91
CA ASN A 13 -23.34 -10.33 12.66
C ASN A 13 -23.56 -9.35 11.51
N THR A 14 -24.34 -8.27 11.72
CA THR A 14 -24.60 -7.27 10.68
C THR A 14 -23.32 -6.57 10.20
N ILE A 15 -22.41 -6.24 11.13
CA ILE A 15 -21.10 -5.67 10.78
C ILE A 15 -20.27 -6.67 9.97
N LEU A 16 -20.29 -7.95 10.35
CA LEU A 16 -19.55 -9.00 9.63
C LEU A 16 -20.14 -9.28 8.24
N GLU A 17 -21.46 -9.29 8.10
CA GLU A 17 -22.14 -9.34 6.79
C GLU A 17 -21.73 -8.17 5.90
N GLY A 18 -21.66 -6.96 6.46
CA GLY A 18 -21.18 -5.76 5.77
C GLY A 18 -19.75 -5.95 5.25
N PHE A 19 -18.86 -6.48 6.08
CA PHE A 19 -17.50 -6.83 5.68
C PHE A 19 -17.46 -7.91 4.59
N ASN A 20 -18.21 -9.01 4.74
CA ASN A 20 -18.23 -10.10 3.77
C ASN A 20 -18.75 -9.65 2.41
N ARG A 21 -19.78 -8.79 2.41
CA ARG A 21 -20.27 -8.15 1.19
C ARG A 21 -19.18 -7.27 0.56
N HIS A 22 -18.49 -6.45 1.36
CA HIS A 22 -17.39 -5.62 0.86
C HIS A 22 -16.30 -6.48 0.20
N PHE A 23 -15.82 -7.51 0.91
CA PHE A 23 -14.74 -8.35 0.43
C PHE A 23 -15.13 -9.13 -0.83
N SER A 24 -16.36 -9.62 -0.90
CA SER A 24 -16.88 -10.29 -2.11
C SER A 24 -16.87 -9.37 -3.33
N ILE A 25 -17.38 -8.14 -3.21
CA ILE A 25 -17.38 -7.16 -4.31
C ILE A 25 -15.93 -6.78 -4.70
N PHE A 26 -15.06 -6.60 -3.71
CA PHE A 26 -13.65 -6.33 -3.94
C PHE A 26 -12.98 -7.45 -4.74
N GLN A 27 -13.26 -8.71 -4.43
CA GLN A 27 -12.75 -9.86 -5.17
C GLN A 27 -13.35 -9.95 -6.59
N GLN A 28 -14.65 -9.67 -6.77
CA GLN A 28 -15.29 -9.65 -8.09
C GLN A 28 -14.63 -8.64 -9.05
N ILE A 29 -14.34 -7.43 -8.57
CA ILE A 29 -13.62 -6.44 -9.39
C ILE A 29 -12.20 -6.90 -9.69
N THR A 30 -11.55 -7.53 -8.70
CA THR A 30 -10.17 -7.98 -8.80
C THR A 30 -10.01 -9.18 -9.74
N SER A 31 -10.94 -10.13 -9.76
CA SER A 31 -10.91 -11.30 -10.65
C SER A 31 -11.05 -10.90 -12.13
N GLY A 32 -11.79 -9.83 -12.43
CA GLY A 32 -11.88 -9.27 -13.78
C GLY A 32 -10.59 -8.60 -14.29
N ALA A 33 -9.54 -8.47 -13.48
CA ALA A 33 -8.29 -7.82 -13.89
C ALA A 33 -7.58 -8.56 -15.02
N ARG A 34 -7.63 -9.90 -15.02
CA ARG A 34 -7.04 -10.73 -16.08
C ARG A 34 -7.67 -10.44 -17.43
N GLU A 35 -9.00 -10.48 -17.50
CA GLU A 35 -9.75 -10.24 -18.74
C GLU A 35 -9.44 -8.85 -19.32
N ARG A 36 -9.44 -7.81 -18.47
CA ARG A 36 -9.09 -6.44 -18.89
C ARG A 36 -7.65 -6.34 -19.42
N PHE A 37 -6.71 -7.03 -18.76
CA PHE A 37 -5.32 -7.09 -19.21
C PHE A 37 -5.16 -7.81 -20.55
N GLU A 38 -5.84 -8.94 -20.75
CA GLU A 38 -5.77 -9.75 -21.99
C GLU A 38 -6.42 -9.03 -23.17
N LYS A 39 -7.51 -8.30 -22.93
CA LYS A 39 -8.17 -7.45 -23.94
C LYS A 39 -7.47 -6.11 -24.20
N ALA A 40 -6.39 -5.82 -23.48
CA ALA A 40 -5.70 -4.53 -23.52
C ALA A 40 -6.63 -3.32 -23.23
N ASP A 41 -7.68 -3.52 -22.42
CA ASP A 41 -8.61 -2.45 -22.04
C ASP A 41 -8.05 -1.62 -20.87
N TRP A 42 -7.06 -0.78 -21.20
CA TRP A 42 -6.35 0.03 -20.22
C TRP A 42 -7.25 1.08 -19.54
N HIS A 43 -8.27 1.58 -20.24
CA HIS A 43 -9.24 2.49 -19.66
C HIS A 43 -10.06 1.80 -18.56
N ALA A 44 -10.52 0.57 -18.78
CA ALA A 44 -11.20 -0.22 -17.75
C ALA A 44 -10.26 -0.63 -16.61
N VAL A 45 -8.97 -0.90 -16.87
CA VAL A 45 -7.96 -1.12 -15.81
C VAL A 45 -7.87 0.10 -14.89
N HIS A 46 -7.74 1.30 -15.45
CA HIS A 46 -7.68 2.53 -14.65
C HIS A 46 -9.00 2.83 -13.92
N ALA A 47 -10.15 2.60 -14.57
CA ALA A 47 -11.46 2.79 -13.95
C ALA A 47 -11.67 1.86 -12.74
N SER A 48 -11.41 0.56 -12.91
CA SER A 48 -11.53 -0.43 -11.83
C SER A 48 -10.55 -0.18 -10.68
N SER A 49 -9.35 0.33 -10.97
CA SER A 49 -8.39 0.71 -9.92
C SER A 49 -8.91 1.86 -9.06
N ARG A 50 -9.59 2.85 -9.67
CA ARG A 50 -10.19 3.97 -8.94
C ARG A 50 -11.41 3.52 -8.14
N GLU A 51 -12.29 2.74 -8.76
CA GLU A 51 -13.48 2.20 -8.10
C GLU A 51 -13.12 1.44 -6.83
N ARG A 52 -12.11 0.57 -6.90
CA ARG A 52 -11.62 -0.24 -5.77
C ARG A 52 -11.18 0.58 -4.56
N ILE A 53 -10.67 1.80 -4.78
CA ILE A 53 -10.25 2.71 -3.70
C ILE A 53 -11.48 3.25 -2.95
N THR A 54 -12.57 3.55 -3.65
CA THR A 54 -13.76 4.19 -3.07
C THR A 54 -14.77 3.22 -2.44
N LEU A 55 -14.73 1.93 -2.81
CA LEU A 55 -15.68 0.92 -2.36
C LEU A 55 -15.75 0.78 -0.84
N TYR A 56 -14.61 0.80 -0.17
CA TYR A 56 -14.54 0.57 1.27
C TYR A 56 -15.40 1.57 2.05
N ASP A 57 -15.22 2.86 1.78
CA ASP A 57 -15.93 3.93 2.49
C ASP A 57 -17.43 3.94 2.16
N GLN A 58 -17.82 3.46 0.97
CA GLN A 58 -19.23 3.22 0.66
C GLN A 58 -19.82 2.07 1.49
N ARG A 59 -19.13 0.93 1.57
CA ARG A 59 -19.60 -0.23 2.34
C ARG A 59 -19.69 0.05 3.84
N ILE A 60 -18.78 0.88 4.37
CA ILE A 60 -18.84 1.35 5.75
C ILE A 60 -20.11 2.17 5.99
N ARG A 61 -20.41 3.17 5.14
CA ARG A 61 -21.63 3.97 5.27
C ARG A 61 -22.90 3.14 5.22
N GLU A 62 -23.00 2.22 4.27
CA GLU A 62 -24.15 1.30 4.17
C GLU A 62 -24.32 0.44 5.43
N THR A 63 -23.21 -0.07 5.99
CA THR A 63 -23.25 -0.88 7.21
C THR A 63 -23.67 -0.04 8.41
N ILE A 64 -23.15 1.18 8.55
CA ILE A 64 -23.53 2.10 9.63
C ILE A 64 -25.02 2.43 9.56
N THR A 65 -25.54 2.79 8.38
CA THR A 65 -26.97 3.05 8.18
C THR A 65 -27.80 1.83 8.57
N LYS A 66 -27.43 0.63 8.09
CA LYS A 66 -28.11 -0.63 8.43
C LYS A 66 -28.11 -0.91 9.93
N VAL A 67 -26.98 -0.74 10.61
CA VAL A 67 -26.87 -0.94 12.08
C VAL A 67 -27.74 0.05 12.84
N ARG A 68 -27.70 1.34 12.47
CA ARG A 68 -28.49 2.39 13.15
C ARG A 68 -29.99 2.19 12.97
N GLU A 69 -30.44 1.87 11.75
CA GLU A 69 -31.86 1.72 11.44
C GLU A 69 -32.46 0.42 12.03
N LEU A 70 -31.76 -0.72 11.89
CA LEU A 70 -32.28 -2.01 12.37
C LEU A 70 -32.32 -2.10 13.90
N TYR A 71 -31.34 -1.48 14.58
CA TYR A 71 -31.15 -1.64 16.03
C TYR A 71 -31.41 -0.36 16.82
N ARG A 72 -31.82 0.73 16.16
CA ARG A 72 -32.13 2.04 16.77
C ARG A 72 -31.00 2.58 17.63
N ILE A 73 -29.76 2.51 17.12
CA ILE A 73 -28.58 3.02 17.81
C ILE A 73 -28.51 4.55 17.66
N GLU A 74 -28.93 5.26 18.70
CA GLU A 74 -28.93 6.74 18.74
C GLU A 74 -27.62 7.32 19.31
N GLY A 75 -26.92 6.56 20.16
CA GLY A 75 -25.69 6.97 20.83
C GLY A 75 -24.85 5.79 21.29
N LEU A 76 -23.75 6.08 22.00
CA LEU A 76 -22.87 5.04 22.54
C LEU A 76 -23.45 4.46 23.84
N ASP A 77 -23.80 3.17 23.82
CA ASP A 77 -23.95 2.34 25.01
C ASP A 77 -22.65 1.53 25.20
N ALA A 78 -21.91 1.85 26.27
CA ALA A 78 -20.59 1.29 26.50
C ALA A 78 -20.60 -0.23 26.70
N GLU A 79 -21.57 -0.77 27.45
CA GLU A 79 -21.63 -2.20 27.74
C GLU A 79 -22.09 -2.97 26.50
N LEU A 80 -23.08 -2.43 25.76
CA LEU A 80 -23.51 -3.00 24.49
C LEU A 80 -22.34 -3.15 23.49
N TRP A 81 -21.51 -2.12 23.33
CA TRP A 81 -20.42 -2.15 22.35
C TRP A 81 -19.23 -3.01 22.78
N LYS A 82 -18.93 -3.08 24.07
CA LYS A 82 -17.97 -4.06 24.62
C LYS A 82 -18.43 -5.50 24.33
N ASP A 83 -19.70 -5.80 24.62
CA ASP A 83 -20.28 -7.12 24.34
C ASP A 83 -20.35 -7.40 22.83
N THR A 84 -20.69 -6.41 22.02
CA THR A 84 -20.70 -6.52 20.55
C THR A 84 -19.32 -6.90 20.04
N LYS A 85 -18.25 -6.27 20.53
CA LYS A 85 -16.88 -6.62 20.17
C LYS A 85 -16.54 -8.07 20.56
N LEU A 86 -16.92 -8.51 21.75
CA LEU A 86 -16.71 -9.90 22.19
C LEU A 86 -17.46 -10.91 21.32
N CYS A 87 -18.72 -10.62 20.96
CA CYS A 87 -19.47 -11.41 20.00
C CYS A 87 -18.77 -11.44 18.64
N TYR A 88 -18.29 -10.29 18.15
CA TYR A 88 -17.58 -10.18 16.88
C TYR A 88 -16.32 -11.05 16.87
N MET A 89 -15.50 -10.99 17.92
CA MET A 89 -14.31 -11.83 18.07
C MET A 89 -14.61 -13.32 17.91
N ARG A 90 -15.71 -13.81 18.50
CA ARG A 90 -16.11 -15.23 18.40
C ARG A 90 -16.49 -15.63 16.98
N LEU A 91 -17.06 -14.72 16.19
CA LEU A 91 -17.39 -14.97 14.78
C LEU A 91 -16.12 -15.08 13.91
N LEU A 92 -15.02 -14.46 14.33
CA LEU A 92 -13.79 -14.43 13.55
C LEU A 92 -12.92 -15.69 13.66
N SER A 93 -13.17 -16.58 14.63
CA SER A 93 -12.31 -17.74 14.90
C SER A 93 -12.09 -18.67 13.71
N TYR A 94 -13.06 -18.77 12.79
CA TYR A 94 -12.97 -19.58 11.56
C TYR A 94 -13.00 -18.72 10.29
N HIS A 95 -12.86 -17.41 10.43
CA HIS A 95 -12.87 -16.49 9.30
C HIS A 95 -11.54 -16.57 8.55
N LYS A 96 -11.58 -16.52 7.21
CA LYS A 96 -10.37 -16.55 6.38
C LYS A 96 -9.65 -15.21 6.29
N GLN A 97 -10.30 -14.12 6.71
CA GLN A 97 -9.77 -12.75 6.69
C GLN A 97 -10.06 -11.97 7.98
N PRO A 98 -9.71 -12.52 9.16
CA PRO A 98 -10.10 -11.94 10.45
C PRO A 98 -9.51 -10.54 10.64
N GLU A 99 -8.29 -10.29 10.16
CA GLU A 99 -7.61 -9.02 10.31
C GLU A 99 -8.29 -7.88 9.52
N LEU A 100 -8.86 -8.21 8.37
CA LEU A 100 -9.61 -7.26 7.55
C LEU A 100 -10.97 -6.96 8.18
N ALA A 101 -11.62 -7.98 8.73
CA ALA A 101 -12.89 -7.86 9.45
C ALA A 101 -12.75 -6.97 10.69
N GLU A 102 -11.68 -7.14 11.48
CA GLU A 102 -11.35 -6.27 12.61
C GLU A 102 -11.17 -4.80 12.16
N THR A 103 -10.48 -4.55 11.05
CA THR A 103 -10.33 -3.21 10.49
C THR A 103 -11.65 -2.61 10.01
N PHE A 104 -12.52 -3.43 9.42
CA PHE A 104 -13.86 -3.04 9.03
C PHE A 104 -14.71 -2.66 10.24
N TYR A 105 -14.70 -3.48 11.29
CA TYR A 105 -15.34 -3.19 12.56
C TYR A 105 -14.83 -1.86 13.15
N ASN A 106 -13.51 -1.65 13.22
CA ASN A 106 -12.94 -0.40 13.73
C ASN A 106 -13.45 0.80 12.94
N SER A 107 -13.53 0.66 11.61
CA SER A 107 -14.01 1.74 10.74
C SER A 107 -15.49 2.04 11.00
N VAL A 108 -16.34 1.01 11.11
CA VAL A 108 -17.76 1.17 11.46
C VAL A 108 -17.92 1.83 12.83
N PHE A 109 -17.13 1.46 13.82
CA PHE A 109 -17.18 2.06 15.16
C PHE A 109 -16.70 3.52 15.16
N CYS A 110 -15.51 3.80 14.61
CA CYS A 110 -14.91 5.13 14.61
C CYS A 110 -15.70 6.16 13.79
N HIS A 111 -16.48 5.75 12.79
CA HIS A 111 -17.34 6.68 12.06
C HIS A 111 -18.64 7.03 12.80
N GLN A 112 -18.92 6.38 13.93
CA GLN A 112 -20.14 6.59 14.70
C GLN A 112 -19.93 7.28 16.03
N PHE A 113 -18.75 7.14 16.64
CA PHE A 113 -18.50 7.57 18.02
C PHE A 113 -17.22 8.38 18.16
N ASP A 114 -17.17 9.19 19.22
CA ASP A 114 -16.05 10.09 19.48
C ASP A 114 -14.74 9.36 19.76
N ARG A 115 -13.63 10.04 19.43
CA ARG A 115 -12.27 9.52 19.60
C ARG A 115 -11.95 9.05 21.02
N VAL A 116 -12.57 9.62 22.05
CA VAL A 116 -12.33 9.23 23.45
C VAL A 116 -12.53 7.73 23.67
N TYR A 117 -13.36 7.08 22.83
CA TYR A 117 -13.62 5.64 22.87
C TYR A 117 -12.70 4.80 21.98
N TYR A 118 -11.68 5.38 21.34
CA TYR A 118 -10.73 4.63 20.48
C TYR A 118 -9.68 3.90 21.33
N THR A 119 -10.16 3.09 22.26
CA THR A 119 -9.38 2.25 23.15
C THR A 119 -9.52 0.80 22.74
N ASN A 120 -8.62 -0.06 23.24
CA ASN A 120 -8.71 -1.49 22.94
C ASN A 120 -9.92 -2.17 23.60
N GLU A 121 -10.71 -1.47 24.41
CA GLU A 121 -11.97 -1.99 24.94
C GLU A 121 -13.04 -2.03 23.84
N PHE A 122 -13.12 -0.96 23.04
CA PHE A 122 -14.17 -0.80 22.02
C PHE A 122 -13.71 -1.18 20.62
N ILE A 123 -12.44 -1.01 20.28
CA ILE A 123 -11.92 -1.30 18.93
C ILE A 123 -10.71 -2.25 18.98
N PHE A 124 -10.35 -2.83 17.84
CA PHE A 124 -9.20 -3.72 17.65
C PHE A 124 -7.91 -2.91 17.44
N VAL A 125 -7.43 -2.25 18.50
CA VAL A 125 -6.11 -1.59 18.50
C VAL A 125 -5.01 -2.65 18.38
N ARG A 126 -5.21 -3.82 18.98
CA ARG A 126 -4.41 -5.04 18.75
C ARG A 126 -5.28 -6.07 18.03
N ASN A 127 -4.65 -6.93 17.23
CA ASN A 127 -5.36 -8.05 16.62
C ASN A 127 -5.85 -9.00 17.72
N ALA A 128 -7.07 -9.49 17.58
CA ALA A 128 -7.63 -10.47 18.49
C ALA A 128 -7.32 -11.90 18.02
N ILE A 129 -7.26 -12.12 16.70
CA ILE A 129 -6.99 -13.42 16.09
C ILE A 129 -5.60 -13.41 15.43
N SER A 130 -4.80 -14.46 15.64
CA SER A 130 -3.56 -14.63 14.89
C SER A 130 -3.88 -15.02 13.45
N THR A 131 -3.15 -14.42 12.51
CA THR A 131 -3.27 -14.76 11.09
C THR A 131 -2.31 -15.87 10.66
N ASP A 132 -1.48 -16.36 11.58
CA ASP A 132 -0.49 -17.39 11.30
C ASP A 132 -1.17 -18.68 10.83
N TYR A 133 -0.65 -19.25 9.74
CA TYR A 133 -1.11 -20.53 9.17
C TYR A 133 -2.60 -20.59 8.80
N ILE A 134 -3.27 -19.44 8.62
CA ILE A 134 -4.59 -19.43 7.97
C ILE A 134 -4.36 -19.80 6.51
N GLU A 135 -4.97 -20.90 6.09
CA GLU A 135 -4.91 -21.40 4.71
C GLU A 135 -6.31 -21.75 4.21
N SER A 136 -6.44 -21.88 2.89
CA SER A 136 -7.67 -22.43 2.32
C SER A 136 -7.69 -23.93 2.58
N THR A 137 -8.79 -24.43 3.13
CA THR A 137 -9.06 -25.87 3.27
C THR A 137 -9.39 -26.55 1.94
N ASP A 138 -9.62 -25.75 0.89
CA ASP A 138 -9.85 -26.21 -0.48
C ASP A 138 -8.50 -26.23 -1.21
N SER A 139 -8.05 -27.42 -1.60
CA SER A 139 -6.78 -27.66 -2.29
C SER A 139 -6.70 -26.98 -3.66
N GLU A 140 -7.83 -26.68 -4.29
CA GLU A 140 -7.88 -25.94 -5.56
C GLU A 140 -7.73 -24.42 -5.37
N ARG A 141 -7.80 -23.94 -4.12
CA ARG A 141 -7.75 -22.51 -3.77
C ARG A 141 -6.59 -22.16 -2.83
N VAL A 142 -5.50 -22.91 -2.91
CA VAL A 142 -4.26 -22.60 -2.20
C VAL A 142 -3.66 -21.28 -2.67
N SER A 143 -2.99 -20.56 -1.77
CA SER A 143 -2.44 -19.23 -2.09
C SER A 143 -1.19 -19.31 -2.98
N TYR A 144 -0.41 -20.38 -2.87
CA TYR A 144 0.77 -20.66 -3.68
C TYR A 144 0.94 -22.17 -3.88
N GLN A 145 1.67 -22.56 -4.93
CA GLN A 145 2.00 -23.94 -5.27
C GLN A 145 3.51 -24.14 -5.36
N CYS A 146 3.95 -25.37 -5.10
CA CYS A 146 5.35 -25.77 -5.19
C CYS A 146 5.60 -26.61 -6.46
N TYR A 147 6.74 -26.37 -7.09
CA TYR A 147 7.25 -27.07 -8.25
C TYR A 147 8.65 -27.59 -7.93
N TYR A 148 8.98 -28.79 -8.42
CA TYR A 148 10.22 -29.50 -8.09
C TYR A 148 11.10 -29.68 -9.33
N PRO A 149 12.00 -28.72 -9.63
CA PRO A 149 12.91 -28.81 -10.77
C PRO A 149 13.80 -30.06 -10.81
N ASN A 150 14.02 -30.73 -9.67
CA ASN A 150 14.77 -31.99 -9.60
C ASN A 150 14.06 -33.16 -10.32
N GLU A 151 12.73 -33.11 -10.44
CA GLU A 151 11.94 -34.19 -11.03
C GLU A 151 11.71 -33.98 -12.53
N ILE A 152 11.35 -32.76 -12.92
CA ILE A 152 10.93 -32.42 -14.29
C ILE A 152 11.92 -31.54 -15.07
N GLY A 153 12.93 -31.00 -14.37
CA GLY A 153 13.86 -30.00 -14.92
C GLY A 153 13.36 -28.56 -14.77
N LEU A 154 14.30 -27.62 -14.57
CA LEU A 154 13.98 -26.21 -14.29
C LEU A 154 13.16 -25.52 -15.38
N ILE A 155 13.51 -25.74 -16.65
CA ILE A 155 12.81 -25.10 -17.77
C ILE A 155 11.38 -25.63 -17.91
N ALA A 156 11.17 -26.94 -17.69
CA ALA A 156 9.84 -27.52 -17.68
C ALA A 156 9.01 -27.00 -16.50
N ALA A 157 9.61 -26.89 -15.31
CA ALA A 157 8.95 -26.30 -14.14
C ALA A 157 8.51 -24.85 -14.38
N ILE A 158 9.36 -24.01 -14.98
CA ILE A 158 9.01 -22.64 -15.35
C ILE A 158 7.90 -22.62 -16.41
N SER A 159 7.96 -23.51 -17.41
CA SER A 159 6.88 -23.64 -18.40
C SER A 159 5.55 -24.01 -17.75
N GLN A 160 5.55 -24.92 -16.79
CA GLN A 160 4.36 -25.32 -16.04
C GLN A 160 3.81 -24.15 -15.22
N VAL A 161 4.67 -23.37 -14.55
CA VAL A 161 4.30 -22.14 -13.84
C VAL A 161 3.58 -21.15 -14.77
N ILE A 162 4.11 -20.92 -15.98
CA ILE A 162 3.52 -19.99 -16.96
C ILE A 162 2.16 -20.50 -17.45
N GLN A 163 2.06 -21.81 -17.75
CA GLN A 163 0.80 -22.44 -18.19
C GLN A 163 -0.29 -22.38 -17.11
N GLN A 164 0.09 -22.58 -15.85
CA GLN A 164 -0.84 -22.57 -14.72
C GLN A 164 -1.16 -21.16 -14.19
N ALA A 165 -0.52 -20.10 -14.71
CA ALA A 165 -0.84 -18.71 -14.38
C ALA A 165 -2.26 -18.26 -14.82
N GLY A 166 -2.94 -19.09 -15.64
CA GLY A 166 -4.35 -18.93 -15.98
C GLY A 166 -4.64 -17.94 -17.10
N PHE A 167 -3.62 -17.57 -17.90
CA PHE A 167 -3.83 -16.72 -19.07
C PHE A 167 -4.59 -17.48 -20.17
N THR A 168 -5.58 -16.83 -20.77
CA THR A 168 -6.34 -17.33 -21.93
C THR A 168 -5.78 -16.79 -23.25
N ALA A 169 -5.18 -15.59 -23.23
CA ALA A 169 -4.54 -15.02 -24.40
C ALA A 169 -3.26 -15.81 -24.76
N PRO A 170 -3.02 -16.11 -26.05
CA PRO A 170 -1.84 -16.84 -26.47
C PRO A 170 -0.58 -15.98 -26.30
N PHE A 171 0.56 -16.63 -26.09
CA PHE A 171 1.85 -15.95 -26.15
C PHE A 171 2.30 -15.77 -27.61
N GLU A 172 2.84 -14.60 -27.95
CA GLU A 172 3.37 -14.28 -29.28
C GLU A 172 4.46 -15.26 -29.69
N ASN A 173 5.41 -15.52 -28.79
CA ASN A 173 6.49 -16.48 -29.02
C ASN A 173 7.07 -17.00 -27.69
N LEU A 174 6.37 -17.94 -27.05
CA LEU A 174 6.80 -18.48 -25.76
C LEU A 174 8.19 -19.13 -25.81
N GLU A 175 8.55 -19.78 -26.93
CA GLU A 175 9.88 -20.39 -27.10
C GLU A 175 11.02 -19.37 -27.11
N ARG A 176 10.82 -18.21 -27.74
CA ARG A 176 11.76 -17.07 -27.67
C ARG A 176 11.90 -16.61 -26.22
N ASP A 177 10.78 -16.43 -25.54
CA ASP A 177 10.75 -15.89 -24.18
C ASP A 177 11.41 -16.86 -23.19
N MET A 178 11.15 -18.16 -23.31
CA MET A 178 11.83 -19.21 -22.53
C MET A 178 13.34 -19.25 -22.79
N ARG A 179 13.79 -19.03 -24.03
CA ARG A 179 15.23 -18.89 -24.34
C ARG A 179 15.82 -17.65 -23.67
N SER A 180 15.11 -16.53 -23.64
CA SER A 180 15.54 -15.31 -22.95
C SER A 180 15.62 -15.50 -21.42
N ILE A 181 14.62 -16.15 -20.83
CA ILE A 181 14.62 -16.55 -19.41
C ILE A 181 15.82 -17.42 -19.09
N ARG A 182 16.07 -18.47 -19.89
CA ARG A 182 17.25 -19.34 -19.71
C ARG A 182 18.55 -18.56 -19.77
N LYS A 183 18.71 -17.65 -20.73
CA LYS A 183 19.89 -16.78 -20.84
C LYS A 183 20.04 -15.88 -19.61
N ALA A 184 18.95 -15.31 -19.09
CA ALA A 184 18.95 -14.47 -17.90
C ALA A 184 19.38 -15.26 -16.65
N ILE A 185 18.85 -16.47 -16.45
CA ILE A 185 19.24 -17.38 -15.37
C ILE A 185 20.74 -17.71 -15.48
N VAL A 186 21.20 -18.16 -16.66
CA VAL A 186 22.62 -18.48 -16.88
C VAL A 186 23.50 -17.26 -16.60
N LYS A 187 23.07 -16.05 -17.01
CA LYS A 187 23.79 -14.80 -16.75
C LYS A 187 23.87 -14.49 -15.25
N ARG A 188 22.76 -14.62 -14.52
CA ARG A 188 22.66 -14.37 -13.07
C ARG A 188 23.57 -15.30 -12.26
N PHE A 189 23.68 -16.55 -12.68
CA PHE A 189 24.47 -17.59 -11.99
C PHE A 189 25.78 -17.94 -12.72
N ARG A 190 26.34 -17.02 -13.51
CA ARG A 190 27.66 -17.19 -14.16
C ARG A 190 28.74 -17.55 -13.13
N GLY A 191 29.59 -18.52 -13.47
CA GLY A 191 30.62 -19.04 -12.57
C GLY A 191 30.12 -20.04 -11.52
N LYS A 192 28.80 -20.28 -11.44
CA LYS A 192 28.19 -21.30 -10.58
C LYS A 192 27.60 -22.48 -11.38
N LEU A 193 28.03 -22.64 -12.64
CA LEU A 193 27.53 -23.66 -13.58
C LEU A 193 27.72 -25.10 -13.08
N ALA A 194 28.62 -25.35 -12.13
CA ALA A 194 28.83 -26.66 -11.51
C ALA A 194 27.95 -26.92 -10.27
N ARG A 195 26.91 -26.11 -10.03
CA ARG A 195 26.02 -26.35 -8.88
C ARG A 195 25.16 -27.59 -9.11
N LYS A 196 25.42 -28.60 -8.29
CA LYS A 196 24.46 -29.66 -8.02
C LYS A 196 23.18 -29.02 -7.51
N THR A 197 22.05 -29.46 -8.04
CA THR A 197 20.77 -29.18 -7.42
C THR A 197 20.78 -29.80 -6.02
N HIS A 198 20.38 -29.04 -5.02
CA HIS A 198 20.27 -29.55 -3.66
C HIS A 198 18.92 -30.26 -3.48
N LEU A 199 18.81 -31.08 -2.43
CA LEU A 199 17.58 -31.82 -2.11
C LEU A 199 16.36 -30.89 -1.95
N ASN A 200 16.58 -29.69 -1.41
CA ASN A 200 15.54 -28.68 -1.21
C ASN A 200 15.29 -27.80 -2.44
N PHE A 201 15.72 -28.19 -3.64
CA PHE A 201 15.50 -27.37 -4.82
C PHE A 201 14.02 -27.34 -5.21
N GLN A 202 13.37 -26.21 -4.93
CA GLN A 202 11.96 -25.99 -5.23
C GLN A 202 11.71 -24.56 -5.72
N LEU A 203 10.65 -24.40 -6.51
CA LEU A 203 10.03 -23.11 -6.81
C LEU A 203 8.68 -23.07 -6.10
N SER A 204 8.40 -22.03 -5.34
CA SER A 204 7.06 -21.80 -4.79
C SER A 204 6.50 -20.54 -5.44
N VAL A 205 5.30 -20.60 -6.00
CA VAL A 205 4.73 -19.52 -6.83
C VAL A 205 3.32 -19.23 -6.40
N ILE A 206 2.99 -17.95 -6.21
CA ILE A 206 1.63 -17.51 -5.93
C ILE A 206 0.75 -17.85 -7.13
N CYS A 207 -0.38 -18.52 -6.89
CA CYS A 207 -1.23 -19.07 -7.94
C CYS A 207 -1.82 -17.98 -8.86
N SER A 208 -2.16 -16.83 -8.27
CA SER A 208 -2.75 -15.69 -8.99
C SER A 208 -1.67 -14.69 -9.43
N PRO A 209 -1.62 -14.29 -10.72
CA PRO A 209 -0.78 -13.19 -11.14
C PRO A 209 -1.18 -11.86 -10.50
N PHE A 210 -0.21 -10.98 -10.32
CA PHE A 210 -0.40 -9.62 -9.85
C PHE A 210 -0.57 -8.68 -11.05
N PHE A 211 -1.73 -8.05 -11.20
CA PHE A 211 -2.00 -7.13 -12.31
C PHE A 211 -1.81 -5.68 -11.89
N ARG A 212 -1.10 -4.90 -12.71
CA ARG A 212 -0.98 -3.45 -12.55
C ARG A 212 -0.72 -2.77 -13.89
N ASN A 213 -1.58 -1.81 -14.24
CA ASN A 213 -1.52 -1.10 -15.51
C ASN A 213 -1.45 -2.08 -16.68
N LYS A 214 -0.41 -1.98 -17.51
CA LYS A 214 -0.20 -2.81 -18.70
C LYS A 214 0.61 -4.09 -18.44
N ALA A 215 0.77 -4.50 -17.19
CA ALA A 215 1.63 -5.62 -16.82
C ALA A 215 0.93 -6.59 -15.86
N ALA A 216 1.22 -7.88 -16.04
CA ALA A 216 0.95 -8.93 -15.09
C ALA A 216 2.27 -9.50 -14.56
N TYR A 217 2.34 -9.86 -13.28
CA TYR A 217 3.54 -10.41 -12.66
C TYR A 217 3.23 -11.77 -12.05
N ILE A 218 3.94 -12.80 -12.51
CA ILE A 218 3.95 -14.11 -11.84
C ILE A 218 5.05 -14.05 -10.79
N VAL A 219 4.68 -14.15 -9.51
CA VAL A 219 5.58 -13.90 -8.38
C VAL A 219 5.82 -15.19 -7.61
N GLY A 220 7.08 -15.50 -7.37
CA GLY A 220 7.48 -16.69 -6.64
C GLY A 220 8.75 -16.50 -5.84
N HIS A 221 9.20 -17.57 -5.21
CA HIS A 221 10.53 -17.69 -4.63
C HIS A 221 11.12 -19.04 -4.98
N TYR A 222 12.45 -19.11 -5.08
CA TYR A 222 13.14 -20.37 -5.25
C TYR A 222 14.04 -20.61 -4.05
N ILE A 223 14.17 -21.88 -3.68
CA ILE A 223 15.13 -22.35 -2.69
C ILE A 223 16.06 -23.32 -3.39
N ASN A 224 17.37 -23.17 -3.25
CA ASN A 224 18.36 -24.17 -3.68
C ASN A 224 19.60 -24.10 -2.78
N GLY A 225 19.72 -25.08 -1.86
CA GLY A 225 20.74 -25.05 -0.83
C GLY A 225 20.52 -23.88 0.13
N ARG A 226 21.47 -22.95 0.17
CA ARG A 226 21.41 -21.72 0.99
C ARG A 226 20.83 -20.51 0.25
N GLU A 227 20.57 -20.65 -1.06
CA GLU A 227 19.92 -19.57 -1.80
C GLU A 227 18.42 -19.66 -1.60
N ASP A 228 17.84 -18.57 -1.12
CA ASP A 228 16.41 -18.37 -0.94
C ASP A 228 16.12 -16.94 -1.39
N GLU A 229 15.69 -16.78 -2.65
CA GLU A 229 15.43 -15.47 -3.25
C GLU A 229 14.06 -15.47 -3.94
N GLY A 230 13.36 -14.34 -3.84
CA GLY A 230 12.18 -14.07 -4.63
C GLY A 230 12.50 -13.87 -6.12
N PHE A 231 11.52 -14.13 -6.97
CA PHE A 231 11.56 -13.79 -8.38
C PHE A 231 10.19 -13.31 -8.89
N ALA A 232 10.19 -12.61 -10.03
CA ALA A 232 8.97 -12.28 -10.76
C ALA A 232 9.20 -12.37 -12.27
N LEU A 233 8.24 -12.94 -12.99
CA LEU A 233 8.14 -12.86 -14.45
C LEU A 233 7.19 -11.73 -14.82
N ALA A 234 7.68 -10.72 -15.54
CA ALA A 234 6.84 -9.64 -16.04
C ALA A 234 6.25 -10.03 -17.39
N VAL A 235 4.93 -10.19 -17.43
CA VAL A 235 4.15 -10.51 -18.63
C VAL A 235 3.48 -9.23 -19.13
N LEU A 236 3.69 -8.90 -20.40
CA LEU A 236 3.12 -7.75 -21.06
C LEU A 236 2.20 -8.19 -22.19
N ASN A 237 1.25 -7.32 -22.55
CA ASN A 237 0.38 -7.49 -23.71
C ASN A 237 0.97 -6.68 -24.88
N ASN A 238 1.06 -7.26 -26.07
CA ASN A 238 1.56 -6.57 -27.26
C ASN A 238 0.51 -5.66 -27.94
N GLU A 239 -0.67 -5.53 -27.34
CA GLU A 239 -1.84 -4.78 -27.84
C GLU A 239 -2.39 -5.34 -29.17
N GLN A 240 -1.93 -6.52 -29.59
CA GLN A 240 -2.35 -7.25 -30.79
C GLN A 240 -3.00 -8.59 -30.42
N GLY A 241 -3.46 -8.73 -29.18
CA GLY A 241 -4.14 -9.93 -28.67
C GLY A 241 -3.20 -11.06 -28.23
N GLN A 242 -1.90 -10.80 -28.08
CA GLN A 242 -0.93 -11.80 -27.61
C GLN A 242 -0.09 -11.27 -26.44
N LEU A 243 0.46 -12.20 -25.67
CA LEU A 243 1.29 -11.94 -24.50
C LEU A 243 2.77 -12.23 -24.78
N TYR A 244 3.66 -11.60 -24.04
CA TYR A 244 5.08 -11.95 -24.01
C TYR A 244 5.67 -11.73 -22.61
N ILE A 245 6.73 -12.47 -22.31
CA ILE A 245 7.49 -12.28 -21.06
C ILE A 245 8.62 -11.32 -21.35
N ASP A 246 8.51 -10.10 -20.81
CA ASP A 246 9.47 -9.03 -21.00
C ASP A 246 10.79 -9.32 -20.28
N THR A 247 10.69 -9.78 -19.01
CA THR A 247 11.87 -10.00 -18.18
C THR A 247 11.63 -10.96 -17.01
N LEU A 248 12.73 -11.53 -16.52
CA LEU A 248 12.81 -12.26 -15.26
C LEU A 248 13.57 -11.40 -14.25
N LEU A 249 12.90 -11.06 -13.16
CA LEU A 249 13.46 -10.34 -12.03
C LEU A 249 13.83 -11.32 -10.93
N ILE A 250 15.03 -11.21 -10.36
CA ILE A 250 15.49 -12.08 -9.25
C ILE A 250 16.09 -11.22 -8.15
N GLY A 251 15.69 -11.52 -6.91
CA GLY A 251 16.23 -10.94 -5.70
C GLY A 251 15.47 -9.71 -5.19
N GLU A 252 15.63 -9.45 -3.91
CA GLU A 252 14.88 -8.44 -3.16
C GLU A 252 14.95 -7.03 -3.78
N LYS A 253 16.13 -6.62 -4.27
CA LYS A 253 16.31 -5.26 -4.84
C LYS A 253 15.42 -5.01 -6.04
N GLN A 254 15.28 -5.99 -6.95
CA GLN A 254 14.45 -5.84 -8.13
C GLN A 254 12.97 -5.90 -7.79
N LEU A 255 12.59 -6.84 -6.91
CA LEU A 255 11.20 -6.96 -6.45
C LEU A 255 10.76 -5.74 -5.63
N SER A 256 11.64 -5.14 -4.84
CA SER A 256 11.34 -3.94 -4.05
C SER A 256 10.94 -2.72 -4.89
N ILE A 257 11.40 -2.66 -6.15
CA ILE A 257 10.99 -1.64 -7.12
C ILE A 257 9.59 -1.97 -7.65
N VAL A 258 9.33 -3.23 -7.98
CA VAL A 258 8.03 -3.71 -8.43
C VAL A 258 6.96 -3.50 -7.36
N PHE A 259 7.27 -3.76 -6.10
CA PHE A 259 6.38 -3.59 -4.95
C PHE A 259 6.58 -2.23 -4.24
N SER A 260 7.06 -1.20 -4.95
CA SER A 260 7.28 0.12 -4.36
C SER A 260 5.97 0.78 -3.93
N TYR A 261 5.99 1.47 -2.79
CA TYR A 261 4.87 2.30 -2.30
C TYR A 261 4.55 3.48 -3.24
N SER A 262 5.46 3.83 -4.15
CA SER A 262 5.21 4.87 -5.15
C SER A 262 4.42 4.40 -6.37
N GLN A 263 4.09 3.11 -6.45
CA GLN A 263 3.32 2.53 -7.56
C GLN A 263 1.83 2.43 -7.22
N ALA A 264 0.99 2.27 -8.24
CA ALA A 264 -0.38 1.81 -8.05
C ALA A 264 -0.41 0.44 -7.37
N TYR A 265 -1.52 0.15 -6.65
CA TYR A 265 -1.69 -1.14 -5.99
C TYR A 265 -1.95 -2.24 -7.02
N PHE A 266 -1.47 -3.45 -6.74
CA PHE A 266 -1.78 -4.63 -7.52
C PHE A 266 -3.23 -5.06 -7.34
N MET A 267 -3.81 -5.54 -8.43
CA MET A 267 -5.00 -6.38 -8.44
C MET A 267 -4.56 -7.83 -8.46
N ILE A 268 -4.86 -8.56 -7.39
CA ILE A 268 -4.56 -9.98 -7.24
C ILE A 268 -5.77 -10.66 -6.60
N GLU A 269 -6.28 -11.69 -7.26
CA GLU A 269 -7.34 -12.52 -6.71
C GLU A 269 -6.78 -13.39 -5.58
N HIS A 270 -7.40 -13.34 -4.41
CA HIS A 270 -6.97 -14.13 -3.25
C HIS A 270 -8.12 -14.35 -2.26
N GLN A 271 -8.15 -15.52 -1.63
CA GLN A 271 -9.09 -15.79 -0.54
C GLN A 271 -8.47 -15.55 0.84
N VAL A 272 -7.16 -15.71 1.01
CA VAL A 272 -6.50 -15.53 2.30
C VAL A 272 -5.40 -14.46 2.16
N PRO A 273 -5.72 -13.18 2.42
CA PRO A 273 -4.76 -12.08 2.23
C PRO A 273 -3.51 -12.21 3.10
N SER A 274 -3.65 -12.71 4.34
CA SER A 274 -2.52 -12.91 5.25
C SER A 274 -1.47 -13.86 4.66
N ALA A 275 -1.89 -14.97 4.05
CA ALA A 275 -0.98 -15.92 3.40
C ALA A 275 -0.19 -15.28 2.25
N ILE A 276 -0.82 -14.40 1.47
CA ILE A 276 -0.13 -13.63 0.42
C ILE A 276 0.88 -12.67 1.04
N VAL A 277 0.50 -11.95 2.09
CA VAL A 277 1.38 -11.02 2.79
C VAL A 277 2.57 -11.75 3.43
N ASP A 278 2.36 -12.92 4.02
CA ASP A 278 3.43 -13.73 4.63
C ASP A 278 4.41 -14.24 3.57
N PHE A 279 3.90 -14.69 2.42
CA PHE A 279 4.73 -15.06 1.28
C PHE A 279 5.57 -13.87 0.79
N LEU A 280 4.93 -12.70 0.61
CA LEU A 280 5.62 -11.48 0.18
C LEU A 280 6.66 -11.02 1.23
N GLN A 281 6.35 -11.15 2.52
CA GLN A 281 7.26 -10.79 3.61
C GLN A 281 8.55 -11.62 3.59
N LYS A 282 8.45 -12.90 3.20
CA LYS A 282 9.62 -13.77 3.00
C LYS A 282 10.55 -13.25 1.90
N ILE A 283 10.00 -12.79 0.78
CA ILE A 283 10.78 -12.32 -0.38
C ILE A 283 11.16 -10.83 -0.32
N LEU A 284 10.52 -10.07 0.57
CA LEU A 284 10.71 -8.63 0.78
C LEU A 284 10.84 -8.30 2.27
N PRO A 285 11.88 -8.80 2.95
CA PRO A 285 12.02 -8.70 4.42
C PRO A 285 12.06 -7.26 4.95
N GLU A 286 12.61 -6.30 4.19
CA GLU A 286 12.66 -4.90 4.62
C GLU A 286 11.33 -4.13 4.49
N ARG A 287 10.32 -4.74 3.84
CA ARG A 287 8.97 -4.17 3.73
C ARG A 287 8.17 -4.48 4.98
N THR A 288 7.36 -3.52 5.42
CA THR A 288 6.45 -3.77 6.54
C THR A 288 5.18 -4.44 6.04
N ARG A 289 4.50 -5.20 6.92
CA ARG A 289 3.19 -5.80 6.60
C ARG A 289 2.19 -4.76 6.11
N SER A 290 2.16 -3.58 6.74
CA SER A 290 1.39 -2.42 6.28
C SER A 290 1.62 -2.07 4.80
N GLU A 291 2.89 -1.99 4.37
CA GLU A 291 3.24 -1.74 2.97
C GLU A 291 2.79 -2.88 2.06
N LEU A 292 2.92 -4.14 2.50
CA LEU A 292 2.53 -5.31 1.73
C LEU A 292 1.00 -5.42 1.55
N TYR A 293 0.21 -5.23 2.61
CA TYR A 293 -1.25 -5.15 2.51
C TYR A 293 -1.70 -4.04 1.57
N SER A 294 -1.03 -2.88 1.64
CA SER A 294 -1.32 -1.76 0.74
C SER A 294 -0.97 -2.13 -0.71
N SER A 295 0.16 -2.80 -0.94
CA SER A 295 0.59 -3.22 -2.28
C SER A 295 -0.39 -4.14 -2.98
N ILE A 296 -1.14 -4.97 -2.25
CA ILE A 296 -2.20 -5.83 -2.79
C ILE A 296 -3.58 -5.16 -2.79
N GLY A 297 -3.65 -3.84 -2.55
CA GLY A 297 -4.86 -3.03 -2.62
C GLY A 297 -5.68 -2.92 -1.34
N LEU A 298 -5.27 -3.62 -0.27
CA LEU A 298 -5.92 -3.60 1.04
C LEU A 298 -5.38 -2.45 1.91
N HIS A 299 -5.36 -1.24 1.34
CA HIS A 299 -4.75 -0.05 1.92
C HIS A 299 -5.36 0.39 3.27
N LYS A 300 -6.65 0.10 3.54
CA LYS A 300 -7.27 0.37 4.85
C LYS A 300 -6.74 -0.57 5.92
N GLN A 301 -6.47 -1.84 5.60
CA GLN A 301 -5.74 -2.74 6.49
C GLN A 301 -4.30 -2.29 6.66
N GLY A 302 -3.64 -1.87 5.58
CA GLY A 302 -2.31 -1.28 5.65
C GLY A 302 -2.25 -0.09 6.63
N LYS A 303 -3.28 0.77 6.62
CA LYS A 303 -3.45 1.86 7.58
C LYS A 303 -3.64 1.35 9.02
N SER A 304 -4.49 0.36 9.26
CA SER A 304 -4.64 -0.21 10.61
C SER A 304 -3.31 -0.77 11.12
N ASP A 305 -2.63 -1.59 10.31
CA ASP A 305 -1.36 -2.22 10.66
C ASP A 305 -0.24 -1.19 10.92
N PHE A 306 -0.16 -0.14 10.08
CA PHE A 306 0.75 0.98 10.30
C PHE A 306 0.55 1.60 11.69
N TYR A 307 -0.71 1.85 12.07
CA TYR A 307 -1.00 2.52 13.33
C TYR A 307 -0.61 1.63 14.53
N ARG A 308 -0.79 0.32 14.43
CA ARG A 308 -0.34 -0.64 15.46
C ARG A 308 1.18 -0.59 15.63
N HIS A 309 1.90 -0.62 14.51
CA HIS A 309 3.36 -0.53 14.53
C HIS A 309 3.84 0.83 15.06
N PHE A 310 3.19 1.92 14.67
CA PHE A 310 3.47 3.26 15.18
C PHE A 310 3.26 3.35 16.70
N LEU A 311 2.13 2.84 17.23
CA LEU A 311 1.90 2.79 18.67
C LEU A 311 2.91 1.91 19.40
N HIS A 312 3.32 0.78 18.81
CA HIS A 312 4.36 -0.07 19.36
C HIS A 312 5.70 0.67 19.43
N HIS A 313 6.09 1.35 18.36
CA HIS A 313 7.29 2.19 18.32
C HIS A 313 7.24 3.27 19.39
N MET A 314 6.13 4.02 19.50
CA MET A 314 5.96 5.06 20.51
C MET A 314 6.10 4.53 21.95
N ARG A 315 5.76 3.27 22.23
CA ARG A 315 5.96 2.68 23.56
C ARG A 315 7.41 2.30 23.87
N HIS A 316 8.21 1.97 22.85
CA HIS A 316 9.56 1.43 23.02
C HIS A 316 10.67 2.40 22.60
N SER A 317 10.32 3.58 22.08
CA SER A 317 11.26 4.66 21.79
C SER A 317 11.00 5.86 22.70
N SER A 318 12.09 6.56 23.06
CA SER A 318 12.07 7.86 23.73
C SER A 318 12.21 9.04 22.75
N ASP A 319 12.33 8.75 21.46
CA ASP A 319 12.46 9.74 20.39
C ASP A 319 11.37 10.80 20.46
N LYS A 320 11.76 12.06 20.27
CA LYS A 320 10.82 13.17 20.15
C LYS A 320 10.53 13.47 18.69
N PHE A 321 9.30 13.88 18.40
CA PHE A 321 8.95 14.46 17.12
C PHE A 321 9.74 15.76 16.93
N VAL A 322 10.40 15.86 15.79
CA VAL A 322 11.20 17.02 15.38
C VAL A 322 10.76 17.48 14.00
N ILE A 323 11.03 18.74 13.68
CA ILE A 323 10.84 19.27 12.33
C ILE A 323 11.64 18.41 11.36
N ALA A 324 11.05 18.04 10.23
CA ALA A 324 11.74 17.21 9.25
C ALA A 324 12.92 17.99 8.64
N PRO A 325 14.07 17.33 8.40
CA PRO A 325 15.21 17.99 7.78
C PRO A 325 14.89 18.40 6.34
N GLY A 326 15.40 19.56 5.92
CA GLY A 326 15.19 20.12 4.59
C GLY A 326 14.66 21.55 4.62
N ILE A 327 14.20 22.02 3.46
CA ILE A 327 13.63 23.37 3.31
C ILE A 327 12.21 23.37 3.85
N ARG A 328 11.87 24.34 4.70
CA ARG A 328 10.52 24.48 5.26
C ARG A 328 9.50 24.75 4.16
N GLY A 329 8.44 23.94 4.12
CA GLY A 329 7.35 24.09 3.17
C GLY A 329 6.53 25.36 3.42
N MET A 330 6.00 25.93 2.34
CA MET A 330 5.13 27.12 2.39
C MET A 330 3.67 26.77 2.74
N VAL A 331 3.27 25.53 2.50
CA VAL A 331 1.88 25.05 2.64
C VAL A 331 1.77 23.97 3.72
N MET A 332 2.74 23.06 3.78
CA MET A 332 2.76 21.94 4.73
C MET A 332 3.73 22.21 5.88
N MET A 333 3.31 21.87 7.09
CA MET A 333 4.20 21.64 8.22
C MET A 333 4.58 20.17 8.25
N VAL A 334 5.89 19.87 8.20
CA VAL A 334 6.40 18.50 8.08
C VAL A 334 7.32 18.17 9.24
N PHE A 335 7.03 17.06 9.91
CA PHE A 335 7.78 16.60 11.08
C PHE A 335 7.94 15.08 11.08
N THR A 336 8.86 14.55 11.88
CA THR A 336 9.23 13.14 11.87
C THR A 336 9.73 12.70 13.25
N LEU A 337 9.82 11.39 13.45
CA LEU A 337 10.61 10.80 14.53
C LEU A 337 11.95 10.37 13.93
N PRO A 338 13.11 10.69 14.55
CA PRO A 338 14.42 10.35 14.01
C PRO A 338 14.57 8.87 13.62
N SER A 339 14.21 7.94 14.51
CA SER A 339 14.30 6.50 14.27
C SER A 339 13.12 5.90 13.49
N TYR A 340 12.09 6.68 13.15
CA TYR A 340 10.93 6.19 12.40
C TYR A 340 11.03 6.53 10.91
N ARG A 341 10.66 5.59 10.04
CA ARG A 341 10.85 5.70 8.57
C ARG A 341 9.78 6.56 7.86
N TYR A 342 9.06 7.42 8.57
CA TYR A 342 7.92 8.18 8.04
C TYR A 342 7.97 9.67 8.44
N VAL A 343 7.37 10.51 7.59
CA VAL A 343 7.09 11.92 7.87
C VAL A 343 5.60 12.14 8.07
N PHE A 344 5.27 13.12 8.88
CA PHE A 344 3.93 13.54 9.23
C PHE A 344 3.75 14.95 8.68
N LYS A 345 2.69 15.16 7.91
CA LYS A 345 2.40 16.43 7.25
C LYS A 345 1.04 16.96 7.68
N ILE A 346 1.00 18.24 8.05
CA ILE A 346 -0.22 18.99 8.37
C ILE A 346 -0.29 20.18 7.42
N ILE A 347 -1.48 20.47 6.91
CA ILE A 347 -1.69 21.71 6.13
C ILE A 347 -1.70 22.89 7.10
N LYS A 348 -0.87 23.91 6.84
CA LYS A 348 -0.81 25.14 7.66
C LYS A 348 -2.14 25.89 7.63
N ASP A 349 -2.38 26.71 8.64
CA ASP A 349 -3.55 27.57 8.73
C ASP A 349 -3.43 28.79 7.81
N LYS A 350 -2.21 29.31 7.67
CA LYS A 350 -1.86 30.42 6.79
C LYS A 350 -0.70 30.02 5.88
N PHE A 351 -0.87 30.23 4.58
CA PHE A 351 0.18 29.97 3.58
C PHE A 351 1.05 31.21 3.37
N ALA A 352 2.20 31.02 2.74
CA ALA A 352 3.02 32.15 2.29
C ALA A 352 2.23 33.05 1.31
N PRO A 353 2.46 34.38 1.29
CA PRO A 353 1.66 35.32 0.49
C PRO A 353 1.53 34.98 -0.99
N GLN A 354 2.56 34.35 -1.57
CA GLN A 354 2.57 33.91 -2.97
C GLN A 354 1.72 32.67 -3.28
N LYS A 355 1.09 32.04 -2.29
CA LYS A 355 0.25 30.84 -2.46
C LYS A 355 -1.22 31.21 -2.35
N GLU A 356 -1.85 31.46 -3.49
CA GLU A 356 -3.26 31.90 -3.59
C GLU A 356 -4.24 30.73 -3.71
N PHE A 357 -4.23 29.81 -2.75
CA PHE A 357 -5.21 28.74 -2.68
C PHE A 357 -5.58 28.39 -1.24
N THR A 358 -6.65 27.63 -1.07
CA THR A 358 -7.19 27.30 0.27
C THR A 358 -6.72 25.92 0.73
N ARG A 359 -6.85 25.66 2.04
CA ARG A 359 -6.66 24.32 2.62
C ARG A 359 -7.48 23.25 1.90
N LYS A 360 -8.71 23.57 1.49
CA LYS A 360 -9.60 22.66 0.77
C LYS A 360 -9.00 22.22 -0.56
N VAL A 361 -8.43 23.16 -1.32
CA VAL A 361 -7.75 22.88 -2.60
C VAL A 361 -6.55 21.96 -2.39
N VAL A 362 -5.75 22.19 -1.35
CA VAL A 362 -4.61 21.30 -1.02
C VAL A 362 -5.10 19.88 -0.72
N ALA A 363 -6.15 19.73 0.10
CA ALA A 363 -6.73 18.43 0.40
C ALA A 363 -7.27 17.71 -0.85
N GLU A 364 -7.91 18.44 -1.76
CA GLU A 364 -8.40 17.91 -3.05
C GLU A 364 -7.25 17.40 -3.93
N LYS A 365 -6.12 18.11 -3.96
CA LYS A 365 -4.91 17.68 -4.69
C LYS A 365 -4.30 16.40 -4.11
N TYR A 366 -4.26 16.28 -2.79
CA TYR A 366 -3.85 15.04 -2.14
C TYR A 366 -4.80 13.88 -2.51
N GLN A 367 -6.12 14.11 -2.53
CA GLN A 367 -7.10 13.09 -2.98
C GLN A 367 -6.93 12.71 -4.45
N LEU A 368 -6.57 13.66 -5.32
CA LEU A 368 -6.24 13.42 -6.72
C LEU A 368 -5.08 12.41 -6.82
N VAL A 369 -3.97 12.66 -6.12
CA VAL A 369 -2.81 11.75 -6.11
C VAL A 369 -3.18 10.35 -5.61
N LYS A 370 -4.05 10.25 -4.60
CA LYS A 370 -4.50 8.95 -4.06
C LYS A 370 -5.24 8.12 -5.12
N ARG A 371 -6.04 8.76 -5.96
CA ARG A 371 -6.89 8.14 -6.99
C ARG A 371 -6.18 7.99 -8.34
N HIS A 372 -5.08 8.70 -8.55
CA HIS A 372 -4.31 8.65 -9.78
C HIS A 372 -3.34 7.47 -9.81
N ASP A 373 -3.00 7.00 -11.01
CA ASP A 373 -1.82 6.16 -11.18
C ASP A 373 -0.56 6.95 -10.81
N ARG A 374 0.15 6.47 -9.80
CA ARG A 374 1.35 7.13 -9.27
C ARG A 374 2.60 6.86 -10.10
N VAL A 375 2.56 5.89 -11.03
CA VAL A 375 3.64 5.53 -11.97
C VAL A 375 5.03 5.32 -11.35
N GLY A 376 5.09 5.05 -10.04
CA GLY A 376 6.36 4.91 -9.33
C GLY A 376 7.02 6.25 -8.97
N ARG A 377 6.36 7.38 -9.22
CA ARG A 377 6.90 8.74 -9.12
C ARG A 377 6.16 9.66 -8.17
N MET A 378 5.04 9.24 -7.59
CA MET A 378 4.38 9.94 -6.47
C MET A 378 4.35 9.02 -5.25
N ALA A 379 4.64 9.55 -4.06
CA ALA A 379 4.57 8.77 -2.84
C ALA A 379 3.11 8.49 -2.45
N ASP A 380 2.80 7.23 -2.10
CA ASP A 380 1.53 6.95 -1.43
C ASP A 380 1.50 7.57 -0.03
N MET A 381 0.29 7.87 0.42
CA MET A 381 0.03 8.59 1.67
C MET A 381 -1.05 7.88 2.49
N LEU A 382 -0.89 7.93 3.82
CA LEU A 382 -1.89 7.51 4.78
C LEU A 382 -2.53 8.75 5.41
N GLU A 383 -3.85 8.86 5.29
CA GLU A 383 -4.62 9.96 5.86
C GLU A 383 -5.22 9.54 7.20
N TYR A 384 -4.98 10.31 8.26
CA TYR A 384 -5.55 10.07 9.59
C TYR A 384 -6.25 11.32 10.12
N SER A 385 -7.27 11.08 10.94
CA SER A 385 -7.99 12.11 11.67
C SER A 385 -7.80 11.93 13.16
N ASP A 386 -7.83 13.07 13.86
CA ASP A 386 -7.81 13.20 15.32
C ASP A 386 -6.61 12.55 16.01
N VAL A 387 -5.46 12.38 15.37
CA VAL A 387 -4.32 11.63 15.95
C VAL A 387 -3.82 12.30 17.25
N SER A 388 -3.79 11.53 18.34
CA SER A 388 -3.33 11.98 19.65
C SER A 388 -1.90 11.55 19.90
N ILE A 389 -1.05 12.53 20.20
CA ILE A 389 0.38 12.35 20.50
C ILE A 389 0.66 12.97 21.88
N PRO A 390 1.38 12.28 22.79
CA PRO A 390 1.79 12.88 24.06
C PRO A 390 2.64 14.14 23.85
N GLN A 391 2.34 15.23 24.56
CA GLN A 391 3.00 16.51 24.36
C GLN A 391 4.50 16.47 24.71
N ASP A 392 4.89 15.67 25.70
CA ASP A 392 6.27 15.41 26.10
C ASP A 392 7.11 14.70 25.00
N ARG A 393 6.42 14.08 24.04
CA ARG A 393 7.01 13.47 22.85
C ARG A 393 7.21 14.46 21.70
N ILE A 394 6.84 15.72 21.84
CA ILE A 394 7.04 16.76 20.81
C ILE A 394 8.19 17.65 21.25
N HIS A 395 9.19 17.85 20.38
CA HIS A 395 10.28 18.77 20.68
C HIS A 395 9.75 20.20 20.86
N PRO A 396 10.23 20.99 21.83
CA PRO A 396 9.72 22.34 22.08
C PRO A 396 9.71 23.24 20.83
N ASP A 397 10.74 23.18 20.00
CA ASP A 397 10.81 23.95 18.74
C ASP A 397 9.70 23.55 17.76
N LEU A 398 9.41 22.25 17.66
CA LEU A 398 8.31 21.76 16.83
C LEU A 398 6.96 22.20 17.39
N LEU A 399 6.77 22.11 18.71
CA LEU A 399 5.53 22.54 19.35
C LEU A 399 5.26 24.03 19.12
N LYS A 400 6.29 24.87 19.25
CA LYS A 400 6.20 26.30 18.95
C LYS A 400 5.78 26.54 17.51
N GLU A 401 6.45 25.92 16.54
CA GLU A 401 6.10 26.10 15.12
C GLU A 401 4.69 25.59 14.80
N LEU A 402 4.24 24.50 15.42
CA LEU A 402 2.87 23.99 15.27
C LEU A 402 1.82 24.97 15.83
N LEU A 403 2.08 25.58 16.98
CA LEU A 403 1.20 26.61 17.55
C LEU A 403 1.16 27.86 16.67
N ASP A 404 2.31 28.27 16.11
CA ASP A 404 2.38 29.47 15.28
C ASP A 404 1.71 29.29 13.90
N THR A 405 1.75 28.07 13.34
CA THR A 405 1.36 27.83 11.94
C THR A 405 0.16 26.92 11.72
N CYS A 406 -0.24 26.13 12.72
CA CYS A 406 -1.23 25.05 12.60
C CYS A 406 -2.22 24.98 13.77
N ALA A 407 -2.36 26.03 14.59
CA ALA A 407 -3.22 26.05 15.78
C ALA A 407 -4.66 25.60 15.52
N SER A 408 -5.28 25.99 14.40
CA SER A 408 -6.65 25.60 14.05
C SER A 408 -6.79 24.11 13.72
N SER A 409 -5.67 23.46 13.37
CA SER A 409 -5.58 22.06 12.97
C SER A 409 -5.27 21.11 14.13
N MET A 410 -5.11 21.64 15.35
CA MET A 410 -4.81 20.84 16.52
C MET A 410 -5.51 21.34 17.78
N ALA A 411 -5.51 20.51 18.83
CA ALA A 411 -5.95 20.87 20.17
C ALA A 411 -4.97 20.28 21.19
N ILE A 412 -4.79 20.96 22.32
CA ILE A 412 -4.01 20.43 23.44
C ILE A 412 -4.99 20.10 24.57
N ILE A 413 -5.09 18.82 24.93
CA ILE A 413 -6.02 18.29 25.93
C ILE A 413 -5.26 17.27 26.78
N ASP A 414 -5.29 17.42 28.10
CA ASP A 414 -4.71 16.47 29.07
C ASP A 414 -3.26 16.05 28.76
N GLY A 415 -2.39 17.02 28.46
CA GLY A 415 -0.98 16.76 28.14
C GLY A 415 -0.75 16.02 26.82
N LYS A 416 -1.73 16.03 25.91
CA LYS A 416 -1.64 15.45 24.57
C LYS A 416 -1.97 16.50 23.52
N VAL A 417 -1.28 16.43 22.39
CA VAL A 417 -1.61 17.18 21.18
C VAL A 417 -2.46 16.29 20.28
N ILE A 418 -3.65 16.76 19.94
CA ILE A 418 -4.61 16.09 19.05
C ILE A 418 -4.58 16.81 17.71
N PHE A 419 -4.11 16.12 16.67
CA PHE A 419 -4.09 16.62 15.30
C PHE A 419 -5.38 16.23 14.59
N LYS A 420 -6.20 17.23 14.20
CA LYS A 420 -7.49 16.99 13.52
C LYS A 420 -7.31 16.23 12.21
N HIS A 421 -6.22 16.49 11.50
CA HIS A 421 -5.92 15.88 10.21
C HIS A 421 -4.42 15.77 9.98
N LEU A 422 -3.97 14.60 9.52
CA LEU A 422 -2.58 14.28 9.21
C LEU A 422 -2.48 13.46 7.92
N TYR A 423 -1.49 13.80 7.09
CA TYR A 423 -0.96 12.91 6.06
C TYR A 423 0.35 12.31 6.54
N ILE A 424 0.53 11.01 6.32
CA ILE A 424 1.74 10.29 6.67
C ILE A 424 2.32 9.65 5.42
N GLU A 425 3.60 9.86 5.18
CA GLU A 425 4.30 9.37 3.99
C GLU A 425 5.65 8.74 4.37
N ARG A 426 6.14 7.85 3.51
CA ARG A 426 7.48 7.28 3.68
C ARG A 426 8.52 8.39 3.62
N ARG A 427 9.42 8.44 4.61
CA ARG A 427 10.52 9.40 4.65
C ARG A 427 11.52 9.10 3.53
N MET A 428 11.84 10.12 2.75
CA MET A 428 12.87 10.12 1.71
C MET A 428 13.89 11.20 2.01
N ILE A 429 15.06 11.13 1.39
CA ILE A 429 16.05 12.21 1.47
C ILE A 429 15.64 13.26 0.43
N PRO A 430 15.39 14.52 0.81
CA PRO A 430 15.11 15.58 -0.16
C PRO A 430 16.21 15.64 -1.23
N LEU A 431 15.84 15.75 -2.50
CA LEU A 431 16.79 15.64 -3.61
C LEU A 431 17.84 16.74 -3.54
N ASN A 432 17.48 17.97 -3.16
CA ASN A 432 18.46 19.05 -2.95
C ASN A 432 19.55 18.65 -1.94
N MET A 433 19.20 17.99 -0.84
CA MET A 433 20.16 17.52 0.17
C MET A 433 20.97 16.33 -0.33
N TYR A 434 20.35 15.43 -1.10
CA TYR A 434 21.05 14.30 -1.69
C TYR A 434 22.14 14.75 -2.66
N LEU A 435 21.87 15.79 -3.46
CA LEU A 435 22.81 16.34 -4.43
C LEU A 435 24.07 16.94 -3.76
N GLU A 436 23.96 17.46 -2.53
CA GLU A 436 25.09 18.04 -1.79
C GLU A 436 26.12 16.99 -1.35
N THR A 437 25.70 15.73 -1.20
CA THR A 437 26.54 14.65 -0.63
C THR A 437 26.79 13.50 -1.62
N ALA A 438 26.19 13.55 -2.81
CA ALA A 438 26.31 12.53 -3.83
C ALA A 438 27.70 12.53 -4.48
N THR A 439 28.24 11.32 -4.70
CA THR A 439 29.38 11.12 -5.62
C THR A 439 28.98 11.45 -7.06
N GLU A 440 29.95 11.69 -7.94
CA GLU A 440 29.71 12.00 -9.35
C GLU A 440 28.83 10.96 -10.07
N ALA A 441 29.10 9.67 -9.85
CA ALA A 441 28.30 8.59 -10.43
C ALA A 441 26.86 8.54 -9.87
N GLN A 442 26.68 8.87 -8.59
CA GLN A 442 25.34 8.98 -7.99
C GLN A 442 24.59 10.20 -8.52
N LEU A 443 25.29 11.32 -8.71
CA LEU A 443 24.76 12.57 -9.22
C LEU A 443 24.23 12.39 -10.65
N GLU A 444 25.02 11.80 -11.55
CA GLU A 444 24.60 11.54 -12.93
C GLU A 444 23.33 10.67 -12.96
N ARG A 445 23.33 9.60 -12.15
CA ARG A 445 22.19 8.68 -12.06
C ARG A 445 20.93 9.36 -11.52
N VAL A 446 21.04 10.14 -10.45
CA VAL A 446 19.87 10.75 -9.80
C VAL A 446 19.28 11.89 -10.63
N ILE A 447 20.12 12.67 -11.31
CA ILE A 447 19.65 13.74 -12.22
C ILE A 447 18.94 13.14 -13.43
N ARG A 448 19.47 12.04 -14.00
CA ARG A 448 18.79 11.29 -15.05
C ARG A 448 17.43 10.78 -14.57
N ASP A 449 17.37 10.18 -13.38
CA ASP A 449 16.13 9.64 -12.83
C ASP A 449 15.13 10.74 -12.43
N TYR A 450 15.58 11.94 -12.08
CA TYR A 450 14.74 13.14 -11.91
C TYR A 450 14.10 13.59 -13.24
N GLY A 451 14.89 13.66 -14.32
CA GLY A 451 14.38 13.94 -15.66
C GLY A 451 13.36 12.88 -16.13
N ASP A 452 13.65 11.61 -15.86
CA ASP A 452 12.71 10.51 -16.13
C ASP A 452 11.46 10.59 -15.26
N ALA A 453 11.58 11.01 -13.99
CA ALA A 453 10.43 11.22 -13.11
C ALA A 453 9.47 12.27 -13.69
N ILE A 454 9.98 13.40 -14.16
CA ILE A 454 9.17 14.44 -14.81
C ILE A 454 8.48 13.90 -16.05
N LYS A 455 9.22 13.23 -16.95
CA LYS A 455 8.65 12.67 -18.18
C LYS A 455 7.56 11.63 -17.89
N GLN A 456 7.78 10.79 -16.88
CA GLN A 456 6.82 9.74 -16.51
C GLN A 456 5.57 10.32 -15.84
N LEU A 457 5.70 11.34 -14.99
CA LEU A 457 4.56 12.08 -14.45
C LEU A 457 3.74 12.73 -15.58
N ALA A 458 4.41 13.43 -16.50
CA ALA A 458 3.77 14.07 -17.64
C ALA A 458 3.06 13.05 -18.56
N ALA A 459 3.69 11.91 -18.84
CA ALA A 459 3.09 10.82 -19.60
C ALA A 459 1.86 10.21 -18.90
N ALA A 460 1.81 10.32 -17.57
CA ALA A 460 0.66 9.95 -16.76
C ALA A 460 -0.36 11.09 -16.62
N ASN A 461 -0.34 12.11 -17.47
CA ASN A 461 -1.20 13.29 -17.40
C ASN A 461 -1.03 14.14 -16.12
N ILE A 462 0.09 14.02 -15.40
CA ILE A 462 0.37 14.81 -14.20
C ILE A 462 1.41 15.89 -14.49
N PHE A 463 1.04 17.13 -14.26
CA PHE A 463 1.96 18.27 -14.24
C PHE A 463 2.34 18.60 -12.78
N PRO A 464 3.64 18.52 -12.41
CA PRO A 464 4.06 18.75 -11.02
C PRO A 464 3.87 20.19 -10.51
N GLY A 465 3.84 21.18 -11.40
CA GLY A 465 3.90 22.60 -11.01
C GLY A 465 5.33 23.04 -10.72
N ASP A 466 5.74 22.96 -9.45
CA ASP A 466 7.06 23.38 -8.99
C ASP A 466 8.12 22.27 -9.15
N PHE A 467 8.97 22.41 -10.15
CA PHE A 467 10.04 21.47 -10.49
C PHE A 467 11.26 21.53 -9.56
N LEU A 468 11.30 22.42 -8.56
CA LEU A 468 12.46 22.56 -7.69
C LEU A 468 12.82 21.24 -6.96
N TYR A 469 14.11 20.95 -6.83
CA TYR A 469 14.62 19.71 -6.23
C TYR A 469 14.11 19.46 -4.81
N LYS A 470 13.80 20.52 -4.06
CA LYS A 470 13.23 20.41 -2.70
C LYS A 470 11.87 19.69 -2.63
N ASN A 471 11.16 19.57 -3.75
CA ASN A 471 9.84 18.92 -3.86
C ASN A 471 9.93 17.44 -4.26
N PHE A 472 11.15 16.95 -4.49
CA PHE A 472 11.44 15.58 -4.88
C PHE A 472 12.32 14.90 -3.83
N GLY A 473 12.12 13.60 -3.65
CA GLY A 473 12.82 12.76 -2.69
C GLY A 473 13.53 11.61 -3.35
N VAL A 474 14.66 11.23 -2.77
CA VAL A 474 15.44 10.07 -3.16
C VAL A 474 15.15 8.94 -2.18
N THR A 475 14.67 7.83 -2.72
CA THR A 475 14.43 6.58 -1.97
C THR A 475 15.74 5.86 -1.67
N GLN A 476 15.70 4.87 -0.77
CA GLN A 476 16.86 4.01 -0.45
C GLN A 476 17.44 3.29 -1.68
N LEU A 477 16.63 3.04 -2.73
CA LEU A 477 17.07 2.42 -3.97
C LEU A 477 17.57 3.43 -5.03
N GLY A 478 17.68 4.71 -4.66
CA GLY A 478 18.15 5.78 -5.54
C GLY A 478 17.13 6.21 -6.60
N ARG A 479 15.84 6.00 -6.33
CA ARG A 479 14.73 6.47 -7.19
C ARG A 479 14.24 7.83 -6.72
N VAL A 480 13.98 8.73 -7.67
CA VAL A 480 13.40 10.07 -7.50
C VAL A 480 11.88 9.99 -7.53
N VAL A 481 11.25 10.56 -6.50
CA VAL A 481 9.80 10.54 -6.27
C VAL A 481 9.34 11.94 -5.85
N PHE A 482 8.29 12.43 -6.47
CA PHE A 482 7.62 13.69 -6.15
C PHE A 482 6.75 13.55 -4.90
N TYR A 483 6.76 14.55 -4.01
CA TYR A 483 6.01 14.51 -2.74
C TYR A 483 5.35 15.84 -2.34
N ASP A 484 5.44 16.90 -3.15
CA ASP A 484 4.77 18.18 -2.86
C ASP A 484 3.59 18.41 -3.80
N TYR A 485 2.38 18.14 -3.33
CA TYR A 485 1.20 18.05 -4.21
C TYR A 485 0.39 19.35 -4.27
N ASP A 486 0.81 20.43 -3.63
CA ASP A 486 0.04 21.67 -3.55
C ASP A 486 -0.11 22.39 -4.89
N GLU A 487 0.82 22.19 -5.83
CA GLU A 487 0.78 22.78 -7.18
C GLU A 487 0.42 21.80 -8.31
N ILE A 488 0.17 20.53 -8.00
CA ILE A 488 -0.16 19.52 -9.01
C ILE A 488 -1.42 19.91 -9.80
N SER A 489 -1.42 19.63 -11.10
CA SER A 489 -2.56 19.76 -12.03
C SER A 489 -2.49 18.69 -13.11
N TYR A 490 -3.55 18.57 -13.91
CA TYR A 490 -3.49 17.69 -15.08
C TYR A 490 -2.75 18.38 -16.24
N MET A 491 -2.01 17.61 -17.03
CA MET A 491 -1.35 18.12 -18.24
C MET A 491 -2.37 18.71 -19.22
N THR A 492 -3.57 18.13 -19.29
CA THR A 492 -4.69 18.61 -20.11
C THR A 492 -5.25 19.97 -19.67
N GLU A 493 -4.96 20.42 -18.45
CA GLU A 493 -5.38 21.74 -17.93
C GLU A 493 -4.30 22.81 -18.15
N CYS A 494 -3.11 22.42 -18.61
CA CYS A 494 -1.97 23.30 -18.78
C CYS A 494 -1.87 23.84 -20.22
N ASN A 495 -1.50 25.12 -20.37
CA ASN A 495 -1.18 25.73 -21.66
C ASN A 495 0.33 25.90 -21.82
N PHE A 496 0.97 25.04 -22.61
CA PHE A 496 2.41 25.10 -22.87
C PHE A 496 2.74 26.10 -23.98
N ARG A 497 3.54 27.12 -23.65
CA ARG A 497 3.88 28.22 -24.56
C ARG A 497 5.39 28.25 -24.84
N LYS A 498 5.77 28.72 -26.02
CA LYS A 498 7.16 29.13 -26.30
C LYS A 498 7.41 30.50 -25.65
N ILE A 499 8.65 30.75 -25.21
CA ILE A 499 9.05 32.06 -24.68
C ILE A 499 8.80 33.10 -25.79
N PRO A 500 8.04 34.17 -25.51
CA PRO A 500 7.77 35.24 -26.47
C PRO A 500 9.03 35.89 -27.03
#